data_AF-A0A1I4C506-F1
#
_entry.id   AF-A0A1I4C506-F1
#
_cell.length_a   1.000
_cell.length_b   1.000
_cell.length_c   1.000
_cell.angle_alpha   90.00
_cell.angle_beta   90.00
_cell.angle_gamma   90.00
#
_symmetry.space_group_name_H-M   'P 1'
#
loop_
_entity.id
_entity.type
_entity.pdbx_description
1 polymer ?
#
loop_
_entity_poly.entity_id
_entity_poly.type
_entity_poly.pdbx_seq_one_letter_code
_entity_poly.pdbx_strand_id
1 'polypeptide(L)'
;MTVFIQKGDAPLSVRQATKRGMAHVAAELAQAGARTGDEELLRVIPHADLTPRLAAVVQALGHVSYQAYALGWEADNLVNGEHNLFNHQLAAYREAQSRLARYRLADGRPEITEELQAIDDLGQPVFDETNGEPVMEAVVVQAAIDPLPAEVERPIYDELTGEQTETEMVPNPVIVRDETERADARAVVDEAPTEVIEFASAEAGLSS
;
A
#
# COMPACT_ATOMS: atom_id res chain seq x y z
N MET A 1 25.63 8.29 4.48
CA MET A 1 24.42 7.78 5.16
C MET A 1 23.52 7.25 4.06
N THR A 2 23.33 5.94 4.04
CA THR A 2 22.77 5.20 2.90
C THR A 2 21.37 4.64 3.18
N VAL A 3 20.68 5.11 4.22
CA VAL A 3 19.25 4.84 4.38
C VAL A 3 18.47 5.59 3.30
N PHE A 4 17.95 4.85 2.32
CA PHE A 4 17.28 5.36 1.12
C PHE A 4 15.82 4.94 1.00
N ILE A 5 15.34 4.08 1.90
CA ILE A 5 13.93 3.74 2.06
C ILE A 5 13.46 4.39 3.35
N GLN A 6 12.37 5.15 3.29
CA GLN A 6 11.73 5.74 4.45
C GLN A 6 10.38 5.07 4.74
N LYS A 7 9.93 5.12 5.99
CA LYS A 7 8.58 4.68 6.36
C LYS A 7 7.54 5.56 5.65
N GLY A 8 6.55 4.93 5.04
CA GLY A 8 5.52 5.59 4.22
C GLY A 8 5.82 5.58 2.71
N ASP A 9 7.04 5.25 2.29
CA ASP A 9 7.35 5.07 0.86
C ASP A 9 6.55 3.93 0.23
N ALA A 10 6.43 3.93 -1.09
CA ALA A 10 5.94 2.76 -1.82
C ALA A 10 6.87 1.55 -1.59
N PRO A 11 6.34 0.37 -1.24
CA PRO A 11 7.16 -0.80 -0.98
C PRO A 11 7.91 -1.24 -2.24
N LEU A 12 9.17 -1.62 -2.06
CA LEU A 12 10.04 -2.12 -3.12
C LEU A 12 10.09 -3.65 -3.09
N SER A 13 10.17 -4.26 -4.27
CA SER A 13 10.61 -5.66 -4.38
C SER A 13 12.08 -5.79 -3.99
N VAL A 14 12.51 -6.99 -3.61
CA VAL A 14 13.91 -7.30 -3.27
C VAL A 14 14.86 -6.84 -4.38
N ARG A 15 14.54 -7.14 -5.64
CA ARG A 15 15.38 -6.73 -6.79
C ARG A 15 15.50 -5.21 -6.91
N GLN A 16 14.41 -4.47 -6.70
CA GLN A 16 14.44 -3.01 -6.74
C GLN A 16 15.25 -2.42 -5.60
N ALA A 17 15.06 -2.92 -4.37
CA ALA A 17 15.82 -2.50 -3.20
C ALA A 17 17.32 -2.78 -3.38
N THR A 18 17.70 -3.98 -3.83
CA THR A 18 19.10 -4.33 -4.12
C THR A 18 19.69 -3.43 -5.19
N LYS A 19 18.99 -3.24 -6.32
CA LYS A 19 19.46 -2.38 -7.41
C LYS A 19 19.69 -0.94 -6.94
N ARG A 20 18.76 -0.41 -6.15
CA ARG A 20 18.85 0.95 -5.60
C ARG A 20 20.00 1.06 -4.60
N GLY A 21 20.16 0.10 -3.70
CA GLY A 21 21.28 0.04 -2.76
C GLY A 21 22.65 0.00 -3.46
N MET A 22 22.80 -0.86 -4.48
CA MET A 22 24.02 -0.90 -5.29
C MET A 22 24.29 0.43 -6.00
N ALA A 23 23.25 1.11 -6.50
CA ALA A 23 23.40 2.42 -7.12
C ALA A 23 23.88 3.48 -6.12
N HIS A 24 23.42 3.44 -4.86
CA HIS A 24 23.91 4.33 -3.80
C HIS A 24 25.39 4.11 -3.50
N VAL A 25 25.83 2.85 -3.34
CA VAL A 25 27.26 2.52 -3.12
C VAL A 25 28.11 2.98 -4.28
N ALA A 26 27.69 2.65 -5.51
CA ALA A 26 28.42 3.05 -6.71
C ALA A 26 28.53 4.58 -6.85
N ALA A 27 27.47 5.31 -6.49
CA ALA A 27 27.48 6.78 -6.50
C ALA A 27 28.43 7.35 -5.44
N GLU A 28 28.42 6.82 -4.22
CA GLU A 28 29.34 7.26 -3.16
C GLU A 28 30.81 6.97 -3.51
N LEU A 29 31.09 5.77 -4.02
CA LEU A 29 32.43 5.40 -4.50
C LEU A 29 32.89 6.31 -5.63
N ALA A 30 32.02 6.59 -6.61
CA ALA A 30 32.34 7.49 -7.71
C ALA A 30 32.59 8.93 -7.21
N GLN A 31 31.81 9.44 -6.25
CA GLN A 31 32.01 10.75 -5.62
C GLN A 31 33.33 10.81 -4.85
N ALA A 32 33.74 9.70 -4.23
CA ALA A 32 35.04 9.57 -3.58
C ALA A 32 36.23 9.41 -4.56
N GLY A 33 35.97 9.42 -5.87
CA GLY A 33 36.99 9.31 -6.91
C GLY A 33 37.42 7.89 -7.25
N ALA A 34 36.65 6.88 -6.84
CA ALA A 34 36.86 5.49 -7.24
C ALA A 34 36.60 5.31 -8.74
N ARG A 35 37.38 4.43 -9.36
CA ARG A 35 37.25 3.98 -10.75
C ARG A 35 36.60 2.60 -10.79
N THR A 36 36.13 2.21 -11.97
CA THR A 36 35.65 0.85 -12.20
C THR A 36 36.71 -0.18 -11.79
N GLY A 37 36.32 -1.14 -10.93
CA GLY A 37 37.20 -2.17 -10.41
C GLY A 37 37.94 -1.82 -9.11
N ASP A 38 37.93 -0.55 -8.68
CA ASP A 38 38.57 -0.16 -7.42
C ASP A 38 37.90 -0.78 -6.20
N GLU A 39 36.58 -0.99 -6.25
CA GLU A 39 35.83 -1.63 -5.18
C GLU A 39 36.41 -3.00 -4.82
N GLU A 40 36.74 -3.81 -5.82
CA GLU A 40 37.34 -5.14 -5.60
C GLU A 40 38.74 -5.02 -4.99
N LEU A 41 39.54 -4.06 -5.46
CA LEU A 41 40.87 -3.79 -4.90
C LEU A 41 40.79 -3.33 -3.44
N LEU A 42 39.82 -2.46 -3.11
CA LEU A 42 39.57 -1.99 -1.76
C LEU A 42 39.09 -3.10 -0.82
N ARG A 43 38.42 -4.12 -1.36
CA ARG A 43 37.96 -5.30 -0.62
C ARG A 43 39.08 -6.28 -0.30
N VAL A 44 40.01 -6.49 -1.23
CA VAL A 44 41.04 -7.55 -1.10
C VAL A 44 42.38 -7.07 -0.55
N ILE A 45 42.74 -5.80 -0.76
CA ILE A 45 44.02 -5.24 -0.27
C ILE A 45 43.83 -4.76 1.17
N PRO A 46 44.67 -5.21 2.13
CA PRO A 46 44.65 -4.67 3.49
C PRO A 46 44.83 -3.15 3.49
N HIS A 47 44.11 -2.44 4.36
CA HIS A 47 44.13 -0.96 4.36
C HIS A 47 45.55 -0.36 4.42
N ALA A 48 46.44 -0.98 5.20
CA ALA A 48 47.84 -0.56 5.35
C ALA A 48 48.66 -0.66 4.05
N ASP A 49 48.23 -1.49 3.11
CA ASP A 49 48.93 -1.79 1.85
C ASP A 49 48.28 -1.08 0.65
N LEU A 50 47.28 -0.22 0.88
CA LEU A 50 46.63 0.52 -0.19
C LEU A 50 47.59 1.50 -0.86
N THR A 51 47.51 1.57 -2.20
CA THR A 51 48.19 2.64 -2.93
C THR A 51 47.70 4.02 -2.46
N PRO A 52 48.52 5.09 -2.54
CA PRO A 52 48.12 6.43 -2.10
C PRO A 52 46.80 6.91 -2.71
N ARG A 53 46.53 6.51 -3.96
CA ARG A 53 45.28 6.82 -4.67
C ARG A 53 44.08 6.13 -4.02
N LEU A 54 44.16 4.83 -3.75
CA LEU A 54 43.07 4.07 -3.12
C LEU A 54 42.87 4.49 -1.66
N ALA A 55 43.95 4.82 -0.95
CA ALA A 55 43.87 5.38 0.39
C ALA A 55 43.12 6.73 0.39
N ALA A 56 43.36 7.59 -0.62
CA ALA A 56 42.62 8.85 -0.77
C ALA A 56 41.11 8.64 -1.02
N VAL A 57 40.73 7.59 -1.76
CA VAL A 57 39.30 7.22 -1.94
C VAL A 57 38.67 6.86 -0.59
N VAL A 58 39.32 6.01 0.20
CA VAL A 58 38.82 5.64 1.54
C VAL A 58 38.70 6.85 2.46
N GLN A 59 39.69 7.75 2.42
CA GLN A 59 39.66 9.00 3.18
C GLN A 59 38.50 9.89 2.73
N ALA A 60 38.23 9.99 1.42
CA ALA A 60 37.13 10.79 0.87
C ALA A 60 35.74 10.22 1.24
N LEU A 61 35.62 8.91 1.43
CA LEU A 61 34.41 8.30 2.00
C LEU A 61 34.20 8.70 3.47
N GLY A 62 35.22 9.21 4.16
CA GLY A 62 35.13 9.62 5.57
C GLY A 62 35.24 8.47 6.57
N HIS A 63 35.73 7.31 6.13
CA HIS A 63 35.88 6.11 6.98
C HIS A 63 37.36 5.77 7.21
N VAL A 64 37.64 5.10 8.33
CA VAL A 64 39.00 4.66 8.70
C VAL A 64 39.51 3.51 7.81
N SER A 65 38.63 2.78 7.14
CA SER A 65 38.96 1.72 6.18
C SER A 65 37.77 1.46 5.26
N TYR A 66 37.99 0.81 4.12
CA TYR A 66 36.89 0.34 3.26
C TYR A 66 36.01 -0.69 3.99
N GLN A 67 36.59 -1.52 4.86
CA GLN A 67 35.82 -2.45 5.70
C GLN A 67 34.89 -1.71 6.66
N ALA A 68 35.34 -0.61 7.27
CA ALA A 68 34.50 0.21 8.14
C ALA A 68 33.36 0.89 7.37
N TYR A 69 33.63 1.32 6.12
CA TYR A 69 32.60 1.80 5.20
C TYR A 69 31.57 0.70 4.88
N ALA A 70 32.02 -0.48 4.48
CA ALA A 70 31.16 -1.61 4.13
C ALA A 70 30.28 -2.05 5.31
N LEU A 71 30.84 -2.12 6.53
CA LEU A 71 30.08 -2.41 7.75
C LEU A 71 28.99 -1.35 8.04
N GLY A 72 29.29 -0.07 7.80
CA GLY A 72 28.29 1.01 7.90
C GLY A 72 27.16 0.83 6.89
N TRP A 73 27.49 0.46 5.66
CA TRP A 73 26.49 0.17 4.63
C TRP A 73 25.62 -1.05 4.95
N GLU A 74 26.21 -2.11 5.50
CA GLU A 74 25.46 -3.28 5.97
C GLU A 74 24.45 -2.90 7.08
N ALA A 75 24.86 -2.04 8.02
CA ALA A 75 23.98 -1.54 9.06
C ALA A 75 22.83 -0.69 8.49
N ASP A 76 23.13 0.24 7.57
CA ASP A 76 22.11 1.06 6.90
C ASP A 76 21.13 0.20 6.07
N ASN A 77 21.62 -0.88 5.45
CA ASN A 77 20.77 -1.81 4.69
C ASN A 77 19.81 -2.60 5.57
N LEU A 78 20.20 -2.93 6.79
CA LEU A 78 19.28 -3.52 7.75
C LEU A 78 18.09 -2.57 7.99
N VAL A 79 18.39 -1.29 8.26
CA VAL A 79 17.37 -0.24 8.43
C VAL A 79 16.50 -0.09 7.17
N ASN A 80 17.11 -0.07 5.97
CA ASN A 80 16.35 -0.05 4.72
C ASN A 80 15.42 -1.26 4.59
N GLY A 81 15.87 -2.45 5.00
CA GLY A 81 15.09 -3.67 5.02
C GLY A 81 13.89 -3.58 5.97
N GLU A 82 14.12 -3.09 7.18
CA GLU A 82 13.08 -2.85 8.19
C GLU A 82 12.04 -1.83 7.70
N HIS A 83 12.48 -0.71 7.13
CA HIS A 83 11.58 0.29 6.54
C HIS A 83 10.79 -0.28 5.37
N ASN A 84 11.41 -1.09 4.51
CA ASN A 84 10.71 -1.71 3.39
C ASN A 84 9.67 -2.74 3.86
N LEU A 85 9.99 -3.55 4.88
CA LEU A 85 9.05 -4.47 5.50
C LEU A 85 7.85 -3.71 6.08
N PHE A 86 8.11 -2.63 6.81
CA PHE A 86 7.07 -1.74 7.32
C PHE A 86 6.18 -1.21 6.19
N ASN A 87 6.77 -0.77 5.08
CA ASN A 87 6.01 -0.25 3.93
C ASN A 87 5.14 -1.33 3.25
N HIS A 88 5.60 -2.58 3.21
CA HIS A 88 4.78 -3.71 2.73
C HIS A 88 3.58 -3.95 3.65
N GLN A 89 3.81 -3.95 4.97
CA GLN A 89 2.74 -4.13 5.96
C GLN A 89 1.73 -2.97 5.90
N LEU A 90 2.21 -1.72 5.77
CA LEU A 90 1.38 -0.54 5.62
C LEU A 90 0.54 -0.57 4.33
N ALA A 91 1.12 -0.98 3.22
CA ALA A 91 0.39 -1.14 1.96
C ALA A 91 -0.72 -2.20 2.09
N ALA A 92 -0.41 -3.37 2.66
CA ALA A 92 -1.38 -4.43 2.88
C ALA A 92 -2.52 -3.99 3.83
N TYR A 93 -2.17 -3.29 4.92
CA TYR A 93 -3.14 -2.73 5.86
C TYR A 93 -4.10 -1.75 5.19
N ARG A 94 -3.59 -0.80 4.40
CA ARG A 94 -4.41 0.17 3.64
C ARG A 94 -5.33 -0.52 2.62
N GLU A 95 -4.83 -1.54 1.93
CA GLU A 95 -5.63 -2.32 0.99
C GLU A 95 -6.77 -3.06 1.73
N ALA A 96 -6.46 -3.68 2.86
CA ALA A 96 -7.44 -4.37 3.69
C ALA A 96 -8.51 -3.41 4.24
N GLN A 97 -8.12 -2.24 4.75
CA GLN A 97 -9.07 -1.20 5.16
C GLN A 97 -9.97 -0.78 3.99
N SER A 98 -9.38 -0.54 2.81
CA SER A 98 -10.12 -0.18 1.60
C SER A 98 -11.11 -1.27 1.18
N ARG A 99 -10.73 -2.55 1.34
CA ARG A 99 -11.60 -3.70 1.06
C ARG A 99 -12.79 -3.76 2.03
N LEU A 100 -12.54 -3.54 3.31
CA LEU A 100 -13.56 -3.56 4.36
C LEU A 100 -14.51 -2.36 4.30
N ALA A 101 -14.04 -1.21 3.80
CA ALA A 101 -14.85 0.00 3.62
C ALA A 101 -15.89 -0.11 2.51
N ARG A 102 -15.73 -1.05 1.58
CA ARG A 102 -16.77 -1.35 0.57
C ARG A 102 -17.98 -1.97 1.25
N TYR A 103 -19.17 -1.74 0.70
CA TYR A 103 -20.39 -2.41 1.16
C TYR A 103 -20.29 -3.94 0.95
N ARG A 104 -21.03 -4.70 1.76
CA ARG A 104 -21.11 -6.16 1.64
C ARG A 104 -22.16 -6.52 0.59
N LEU A 105 -21.85 -7.45 -0.29
CA LEU A 105 -22.77 -7.79 -1.39
C LEU A 105 -24.06 -8.47 -0.89
N ALA A 106 -23.98 -9.21 0.22
CA ALA A 106 -25.14 -9.81 0.86
C ALA A 106 -26.09 -8.78 1.52
N ASP A 107 -25.57 -7.58 1.85
CA ASP A 107 -26.33 -6.55 2.55
C ASP A 107 -26.82 -5.45 1.58
N GLY A 108 -26.09 -5.22 0.48
CA GLY A 108 -26.35 -4.09 -0.42
C GLY A 108 -25.98 -2.76 0.25
N ARG A 109 -26.65 -1.68 -0.15
CA ARG A 109 -26.52 -0.35 0.44
C ARG A 109 -27.83 0.42 0.29
N PRO A 110 -28.36 1.06 1.33
CA PRO A 110 -29.51 1.94 1.18
C PRO A 110 -29.17 3.18 0.35
N GLU A 111 -30.20 3.87 -0.12
CA GLU A 111 -30.04 5.22 -0.67
C GLU A 111 -29.47 6.17 0.38
N ILE A 112 -28.56 7.05 -0.02
CA ILE A 112 -28.04 8.13 0.81
C ILE A 112 -28.53 9.45 0.25
N THR A 113 -29.21 10.21 1.09
CA THR A 113 -29.68 11.56 0.81
C THR A 113 -28.94 12.57 1.67
N GLU A 114 -28.61 13.72 1.10
CA GLU A 114 -28.07 14.88 1.82
C GLU A 114 -29.01 16.07 1.67
N GLU A 115 -29.17 16.85 2.74
CA GLU A 115 -29.91 18.12 2.69
C GLU A 115 -29.02 19.18 2.05
N LEU A 116 -29.33 19.55 0.81
CA LEU A 116 -28.61 20.58 0.06
C LEU A 116 -29.51 21.77 -0.21
N GLN A 117 -28.91 22.93 -0.45
CA GLN A 117 -29.68 24.10 -0.86
C GLN A 117 -30.32 23.81 -2.23
N ALA A 118 -31.63 23.97 -2.30
CA ALA A 118 -32.39 23.80 -3.53
C ALA A 118 -31.91 24.79 -4.59
N ILE A 119 -31.87 24.32 -5.83
CA ILE A 119 -31.41 25.07 -6.99
C ILE A 119 -32.54 25.10 -8.01
N ASP A 120 -32.81 26.25 -8.61
CA ASP A 120 -33.83 26.37 -9.67
C ASP A 120 -33.35 25.78 -11.01
N ASP A 121 -34.25 25.74 -12.00
CA ASP A 121 -33.98 25.24 -13.36
C ASP A 121 -32.85 26.01 -14.10
N LEU A 122 -32.43 27.17 -13.59
CA LEU A 122 -31.38 28.01 -14.13
C LEU A 122 -30.07 27.89 -13.35
N GLY A 123 -30.01 27.03 -12.33
CA GLY A 123 -28.83 26.82 -11.51
C GLY A 123 -28.65 27.87 -10.39
N GLN A 124 -29.68 28.63 -10.02
CA GLN A 124 -29.62 29.63 -8.95
C GLN A 124 -30.14 29.09 -7.61
N PRO A 125 -29.52 29.46 -6.47
CA PRO A 125 -29.98 29.05 -5.15
C PRO A 125 -31.36 29.62 -4.83
N VAL A 126 -32.24 28.77 -4.30
CA VAL A 126 -33.59 29.12 -3.90
C VAL A 126 -33.61 29.61 -2.45
N PHE A 127 -34.35 30.69 -2.20
CA PHE A 127 -34.58 31.27 -0.88
C PHE A 127 -36.08 31.41 -0.62
N ASP A 128 -36.51 31.21 0.62
CA ASP A 128 -37.90 31.38 1.05
C ASP A 128 -38.25 32.87 1.02
N GLU A 129 -39.29 33.22 0.25
CA GLU A 129 -39.72 34.60 0.02
C GLU A 129 -40.21 35.33 1.29
N THR A 130 -40.58 34.58 2.33
CA THR A 130 -41.14 35.11 3.58
C THR A 130 -40.07 35.49 4.58
N ASN A 131 -39.03 34.67 4.73
CA ASN A 131 -37.99 34.85 5.75
C ASN A 131 -36.59 35.09 5.18
N GLY A 132 -36.37 34.89 3.87
CA GLY A 132 -35.08 35.05 3.20
C GLY A 132 -34.08 33.93 3.45
N GLU A 133 -34.48 32.84 4.12
CA GLU A 133 -33.62 31.71 4.44
C GLU A 133 -33.46 30.77 3.24
N PRO A 134 -32.33 30.05 3.12
CA PRO A 134 -32.12 29.09 2.03
C PRO A 134 -33.14 27.94 2.12
N VAL A 135 -33.78 27.62 0.99
CA VAL A 135 -34.63 26.43 0.90
C VAL A 135 -33.72 25.21 0.80
N MET A 136 -33.93 24.24 1.67
CA MET A 136 -33.18 22.98 1.69
C MET A 136 -34.05 21.85 1.12
N GLU A 137 -33.45 20.93 0.37
CA GLU A 137 -34.11 19.72 -0.11
C GLU A 137 -33.22 18.49 0.06
N ALA A 138 -33.86 17.33 0.25
CA ALA A 138 -33.19 16.04 0.28
C ALA A 138 -32.79 15.61 -1.13
N VAL A 139 -31.50 15.70 -1.45
CA VAL A 139 -30.95 15.26 -2.73
C VAL A 139 -30.33 13.88 -2.56
N VAL A 140 -30.69 12.95 -3.43
CA VAL A 140 -30.06 11.62 -3.48
C VAL A 140 -28.63 11.76 -3.98
N VAL A 141 -27.65 11.58 -3.09
CA VAL A 141 -26.22 11.62 -3.42
C VAL A 141 -25.66 10.25 -3.75
N GLN A 142 -26.30 9.17 -3.26
CA GLN A 142 -25.96 7.80 -3.63
C GLN A 142 -27.23 6.97 -3.76
N ALA A 143 -27.43 6.34 -4.92
CA ALA A 143 -28.55 5.43 -5.13
C ALA A 143 -28.45 4.16 -4.27
N ALA A 144 -29.62 3.59 -3.95
CA ALA A 144 -29.72 2.28 -3.33
C ALA A 144 -29.11 1.18 -4.22
N ILE A 145 -28.57 0.16 -3.57
CA ILE A 145 -28.08 -1.08 -4.17
C ILE A 145 -28.74 -2.22 -3.41
N ASP A 146 -29.54 -3.01 -4.12
CA ASP A 146 -30.20 -4.18 -3.52
C ASP A 146 -29.16 -5.26 -3.14
N PRO A 147 -29.40 -5.99 -2.03
CA PRO A 147 -28.59 -7.14 -1.68
C PRO A 147 -28.67 -8.22 -2.75
N LEU A 148 -27.56 -8.93 -2.98
CA LEU A 148 -27.58 -10.12 -3.82
C LEU A 148 -28.37 -11.25 -3.15
N PRO A 149 -29.07 -12.10 -3.93
CA PRO A 149 -29.76 -13.24 -3.36
C PRO A 149 -28.76 -14.20 -2.71
N ALA A 150 -29.11 -14.72 -1.54
CA ALA A 150 -28.25 -15.62 -0.75
C ALA A 150 -27.94 -16.93 -1.48
N GLU A 151 -28.89 -17.42 -2.27
CA GLU A 151 -28.78 -18.63 -3.09
C GLU A 151 -29.09 -18.34 -4.54
N VAL A 152 -28.49 -19.10 -5.44
CA VAL A 152 -28.73 -19.05 -6.89
C VAL A 152 -29.02 -20.46 -7.40
N GLU A 153 -29.79 -20.54 -8.47
CA GLU A 153 -30.04 -21.82 -9.15
C GLU A 153 -28.81 -22.25 -9.93
N ARG A 154 -28.37 -23.50 -9.69
CA ARG A 154 -27.34 -24.18 -10.47
C ARG A 154 -27.97 -25.34 -11.24
N PRO A 155 -27.81 -25.40 -12.58
CA PRO A 155 -28.29 -26.53 -13.36
C PRO A 155 -27.46 -27.79 -13.07
N ILE A 156 -28.14 -28.93 -12.94
CA ILE A 156 -27.54 -30.26 -12.86
C ILE A 156 -27.70 -30.93 -14.23
N TYR A 157 -26.60 -31.47 -14.75
CA TYR A 157 -26.56 -32.14 -16.06
C TYR A 157 -26.33 -33.64 -15.88
N ASP A 158 -27.00 -34.44 -16.71
CA ASP A 158 -26.75 -35.88 -16.81
C ASP A 158 -25.34 -36.14 -17.38
N GLU A 159 -24.54 -36.95 -16.69
CA GLU A 159 -23.13 -37.19 -17.06
C GLU A 159 -22.97 -38.01 -18.36
N LEU A 160 -23.99 -38.78 -18.76
CA LEU A 160 -23.99 -39.63 -19.95
C LEU A 160 -24.54 -38.92 -21.18
N THR A 161 -25.61 -38.13 -21.02
CA THR A 161 -26.29 -37.45 -22.13
C THR A 161 -25.92 -35.99 -22.28
N GLY A 162 -25.43 -35.34 -21.21
CA GLY A 162 -25.14 -33.90 -21.16
C GLY A 162 -26.40 -33.02 -21.13
N GLU A 163 -27.59 -33.61 -21.02
CA GLU A 163 -28.84 -32.87 -20.91
C GLU A 163 -29.04 -32.36 -19.48
N GLN A 164 -29.64 -31.18 -19.32
CA GLN A 164 -30.01 -30.67 -18.01
C GLN A 164 -31.18 -31.50 -17.46
N THR A 165 -31.02 -32.06 -16.26
CA THR A 165 -32.04 -32.91 -15.62
C THR A 165 -32.80 -32.15 -14.55
N GLU A 166 -32.11 -31.34 -13.75
CA GLU A 166 -32.66 -30.65 -12.58
C GLU A 166 -31.97 -29.30 -12.34
N THR A 167 -32.44 -28.58 -11.33
CA THR A 167 -31.76 -27.42 -10.74
C THR A 167 -31.65 -27.63 -9.24
N GLU A 168 -30.59 -27.11 -8.65
CA GLU A 168 -30.41 -27.05 -7.21
C GLU A 168 -30.14 -25.61 -6.76
N MET A 169 -30.57 -25.27 -5.55
CA MET A 169 -30.19 -24.01 -4.92
C MET A 169 -28.83 -24.17 -4.26
N VAL A 170 -27.90 -23.30 -4.59
CA VAL A 170 -26.57 -23.25 -3.98
C VAL A 170 -26.27 -21.85 -3.44
N PRO A 171 -25.43 -21.73 -2.40
CA PRO A 171 -24.97 -20.43 -1.94
C PRO A 171 -24.41 -19.60 -3.10
N ASN A 172 -24.77 -18.33 -3.16
CA ASN A 172 -24.35 -17.45 -4.22
C ASN A 172 -22.81 -17.34 -4.22
N PRO A 173 -22.12 -17.84 -5.27
CA PRO A 173 -20.66 -17.91 -5.27
C PRO A 173 -19.99 -16.52 -5.20
N VAL A 174 -20.69 -15.47 -5.63
CA VAL A 174 -20.19 -14.09 -5.53
C VAL A 174 -20.22 -13.58 -4.09
N ILE A 175 -21.26 -13.92 -3.33
CA ILE A 175 -21.35 -13.59 -1.89
C ILE A 175 -20.29 -14.37 -1.12
N VAL A 176 -20.17 -15.68 -1.35
CA VAL A 176 -19.17 -16.53 -0.69
C VAL A 176 -17.75 -15.98 -0.90
N ARG A 177 -17.46 -15.55 -2.14
CA ARG A 177 -16.20 -14.90 -2.46
C ARG A 177 -16.03 -13.55 -1.74
N ASP A 178 -17.06 -12.70 -1.73
CA ASP A 178 -17.01 -11.40 -1.03
C ASP A 178 -16.72 -11.59 0.46
N GLU A 179 -17.41 -12.52 1.13
CA GLU A 179 -17.22 -12.82 2.54
C GLU A 179 -15.81 -13.34 2.83
N THR A 180 -15.29 -14.23 1.98
CA THR A 180 -13.92 -14.76 2.11
C THR A 180 -12.90 -13.62 2.01
N GLU A 181 -12.97 -12.79 0.96
CA GLU A 181 -12.05 -11.66 0.78
C GLU A 181 -12.14 -10.64 1.93
N ARG A 182 -13.32 -10.46 2.52
CA ARG A 182 -13.50 -9.59 3.70
C ARG A 182 -12.95 -10.23 4.96
N ALA A 183 -13.06 -11.54 5.13
CA ALA A 183 -12.46 -12.25 6.25
C ALA A 183 -10.93 -12.17 6.18
N ASP A 184 -10.35 -12.36 4.99
CA ASP A 184 -8.92 -12.22 4.74
C ASP A 184 -8.45 -10.79 5.05
N ALA A 185 -9.18 -9.77 4.58
CA ALA A 185 -8.87 -8.37 4.89
C ALA A 185 -8.98 -8.07 6.40
N ARG A 186 -9.96 -8.67 7.09
CA ARG A 186 -10.07 -8.53 8.55
C ARG A 186 -8.85 -9.12 9.25
N ALA A 187 -8.40 -10.31 8.84
CA ALA A 187 -7.21 -10.92 9.42
C ALA A 187 -5.97 -10.03 9.26
N VAL A 188 -5.78 -9.42 8.07
CA VAL A 188 -4.68 -8.46 7.85
C VAL A 188 -4.74 -7.25 8.79
N VAL A 189 -5.95 -6.70 9.03
CA VAL A 189 -6.14 -5.58 9.96
C VAL A 189 -5.86 -6.00 11.41
N ASP A 190 -6.32 -7.17 11.81
CA ASP A 190 -6.20 -7.65 13.20
C ASP A 190 -4.75 -8.07 13.53
N GLU A 191 -3.98 -8.54 12.54
CA GLU A 191 -2.57 -8.91 12.67
C GLU A 191 -1.59 -7.73 12.46
N ALA A 192 -2.10 -6.56 12.04
CA ALA A 192 -1.25 -5.42 11.72
C ALA A 192 -0.45 -4.95 12.95
N PRO A 193 0.87 -4.72 12.82
CA PRO A 193 1.68 -4.18 13.91
C PRO A 193 1.17 -2.81 14.38
N THR A 194 1.24 -2.55 15.69
CA THR A 194 0.80 -1.28 16.29
C THR A 194 1.39 -0.06 15.59
N GLU A 195 2.69 -0.11 15.25
CA GLU A 195 3.36 1.00 14.57
C GLU A 195 2.75 1.32 13.19
N VAL A 196 2.29 0.30 12.46
CA VAL A 196 1.62 0.48 11.16
C VAL A 196 0.25 1.16 11.34
N ILE A 197 -0.50 0.74 12.37
CA ILE A 197 -1.82 1.30 12.70
C ILE A 197 -1.68 2.77 13.12
N GLU A 198 -0.72 3.08 13.98
CA GLU A 198 -0.45 4.44 14.47
C GLU A 198 -0.05 5.35 13.31
N PHE A 199 0.85 4.89 12.44
CA PHE A 199 1.28 5.65 11.27
C PHE A 199 0.11 5.97 10.32
N ALA A 200 -0.71 4.96 9.99
CA ALA A 200 -1.87 5.14 9.12
C ALA A 200 -2.92 6.09 9.74
N SER A 201 -3.14 6.01 11.06
CA SER A 201 -4.07 6.89 11.77
C SER A 201 -3.59 8.34 11.79
N ALA A 202 -2.28 8.55 12.00
CA ALA A 202 -1.66 9.87 11.99
C ALA A 202 -1.80 10.55 10.61
N GLU A 203 -1.59 9.81 9.51
CA GLU A 203 -1.78 10.34 8.16
C GLU A 203 -3.24 10.73 7.85
N ALA A 204 -4.21 9.98 8.39
CA ALA A 204 -5.62 10.28 8.22
C ALA A 204 -6.07 11.53 9.00
N GLY A 205 -5.18 12.18 9.75
CA GLY A 205 -5.54 13.25 10.68
C GLY A 205 -6.34 12.75 11.88
N LEU A 206 -6.39 11.43 12.08
CA LEU A 206 -7.04 10.75 13.19
C LEU A 206 -6.00 10.50 14.28
N SER A 207 -5.36 11.56 14.78
CA SER A 207 -4.60 11.43 16.02
C SER A 207 -5.61 11.30 17.15
N SER A 208 -5.49 10.23 17.94
CA SER A 208 -6.21 10.06 19.21
C SER A 208 -5.89 11.20 20.19
#